data_AF-A0A662EZE1-F1
#
_entry.id   AF-A0A662EZE1-F1
#
_cell.length_a   1.000
_cell.length_b   1.000
_cell.length_c   1.000
_cell.angle_alpha   90.00
_cell.angle_beta   90.00
_cell.angle_gamma   90.00
#
_symmetry.space_group_name_H-M   'P 1'
#
loop_
_entity.id
_entity.type
_entity.pdbx_description
1 polymer ?
#
loop_
_entity_poly.entity_id
_entity_poly.type
_entity_poly.pdbx_seq_one_letter_code
_entity_poly.pdbx_strand_id
1 'polypeptide(L)' 'MIKSKLYEATILGRKVKIGSILYSKHNGTPFRVEEIKIITINEGVFGLEETDVCFTVRNLATGKKTELTEYHMALFK' A
#
# COMPACT_ATOMS: atom_id res chain seq x y z
N MET A 1 21.01 -12.28 7.58
CA MET A 1 19.61 -12.07 8.02
C MET A 1 19.31 -10.59 7.86
N ILE A 2 18.76 -10.17 6.71
CA ILE A 2 18.48 -8.76 6.45
C ILE A 2 17.31 -8.41 7.38
N LYS A 3 17.56 -7.61 8.42
CA LYS A 3 16.50 -6.95 9.18
C LYS A 3 15.73 -6.13 8.17
N SER A 4 14.60 -6.64 7.68
CA SER A 4 13.65 -5.90 6.88
C SER A 4 13.32 -4.67 7.70
N LYS A 5 13.90 -3.51 7.35
CA LYS A 5 13.41 -2.23 7.87
C LYS A 5 11.92 -2.27 7.58
N LEU A 6 11.11 -2.31 8.64
CA LEU A 6 9.66 -2.29 8.51
C LEU A 6 9.33 -0.97 7.85
N TYR A 7 9.08 -0.99 6.55
CA TYR A 7 8.61 0.19 5.83
C TYR A 7 7.21 0.51 6.39
N GLU A 8 7.05 1.77 6.76
CA GLU A 8 5.82 2.37 7.29
C GLU A 8 5.46 3.54 6.36
N ALA A 9 4.21 3.62 5.96
CA ALA A 9 3.65 4.76 5.24
C ALA A 9 2.46 5.32 6.02
N THR A 10 2.27 6.64 5.96
CA THR A 10 1.08 7.30 6.50
C THR A 10 0.18 7.67 5.34
N ILE A 11 -0.98 7.02 5.24
CA ILE A 11 -1.93 7.17 4.13
C ILE A 11 -3.27 7.59 4.72
N LEU A 12 -3.83 8.71 4.28
CA LEU A 12 -5.12 9.20 4.79
C LEU A 12 -5.18 9.23 6.34
N GLY A 13 -4.08 9.63 6.98
CA GLY A 13 -3.94 9.68 8.44
C GLY A 13 -3.73 8.32 9.14
N ARG A 14 -3.57 7.23 8.39
CA ARG A 14 -3.37 5.87 8.91
C ARG A 14 -1.94 5.40 8.68
N LYS A 15 -1.30 4.88 9.73
CA LYS A 15 0.01 4.25 9.64
C LYS A 15 -0.14 2.80 9.16
N VAL A 16 0.35 2.52 7.97
CA VAL A 16 0.34 1.19 7.35
C VAL A 16 1.77 0.67 7.31
N LYS A 17 1.97 -0.57 7.77
CA LYS A 17 3.27 -1.22 7.81
C LYS A 17 3.27 -2.47 6.95
N ILE A 18 4.44 -2.84 6.44
CA ILE A 18 4.63 -4.18 5.90
C ILE A 18 4.24 -5.22 6.97
N GLY A 19 3.44 -6.21 6.57
CA GLY A 19 2.89 -7.24 7.45
C GLY A 19 1.55 -6.90 8.09
N SER A 20 1.08 -5.65 8.02
CA SER A 20 -0.26 -5.28 8.50
C SER A 20 -1.34 -6.09 7.78
N ILE A 21 -2.39 -6.47 8.52
CA ILE A 21 -3.60 -7.08 7.97
C ILE A 21 -4.66 -5.99 7.83
N LEU A 22 -5.14 -5.79 6.61
CA LEU A 22 -6.17 -4.84 6.22
C LEU A 22 -7.45 -5.61 5.90
N TYR A 23 -8.59 -5.06 6.26
CA TYR A 23 -9.89 -5.66 5.97
C TYR A 23 -10.65 -4.79 4.99
N SER A 24 -11.05 -5.37 3.85
CA SER A 24 -11.92 -4.68 2.90
C SER A 24 -13.24 -4.30 3.57
N LYS A 25 -13.67 -3.05 3.41
CA LYS A 25 -14.94 -2.52 3.96
C LYS A 25 -16.16 -3.23 3.37
N HIS A 26 -16.09 -3.65 2.10
CA HIS A 26 -17.25 -4.18 1.38
C HIS A 26 -17.59 -5.62 1.79
N ASN A 27 -16.58 -6.44 2.08
CA ASN A 27 -16.77 -7.88 2.25
C ASN A 27 -15.95 -8.47 3.41
N GLY A 28 -15.28 -7.65 4.22
CA GLY A 28 -14.50 -8.10 5.37
C GLY A 28 -13.32 -9.01 5.01
N THR A 29 -12.92 -9.07 3.73
CA THR A 29 -11.84 -9.97 3.31
C THR A 29 -10.51 -9.47 3.87
N PRO A 30 -9.70 -10.34 4.50
CA PRO A 30 -8.40 -9.98 5.04
C PRO A 30 -7.31 -9.97 3.96
N PHE A 31 -6.49 -8.93 3.96
CA PHE A 31 -5.35 -8.74 3.06
C PHE A 31 -4.10 -8.44 3.88
N ARG A 32 -2.97 -9.06 3.55
CA ARG A 32 -1.68 -8.77 4.19
C ARG A 32 -0.84 -7.87 3.30
N VAL A 33 -0.36 -6.76 3.84
CA VAL A 33 0.61 -5.89 3.16
C VAL A 33 1.94 -6.62 3.06
N GLU A 34 2.44 -6.79 1.85
CA GLU A 34 3.73 -7.43 1.57
C GLU A 34 4.83 -6.42 1.29
N GLU A 35 4.47 -5.33 0.61
CA GLU A 35 5.42 -4.34 0.11
C GLU A 35 4.77 -2.95 0.08
N ILE A 36 5.58 -1.93 0.33
CA ILE A 36 5.22 -0.51 0.23
C ILE A 36 6.30 0.17 -0.61
N LYS A 37 5.92 0.84 -1.68
CA LYS A 37 6.79 1.59 -2.60
C LYS A 37 6.32 3.03 -2.69
N ILE A 38 7.25 3.98 -2.61
CA ILE A 38 6.98 5.39 -2.91
C ILE A 38 7.49 5.62 -4.34
N ILE A 39 6.60 6.06 -5.22
CA ILE A 39 6.88 6.34 -6.62
C ILE A 39 6.77 7.84 -6.79
N THR A 40 7.89 8.49 -7.08
CA THR A 40 7.91 9.91 -7.45
C THR A 40 8.08 10.01 -8.95
N ILE A 41 7.06 10.49 -9.63
CA ILE A 41 7.13 10.83 -11.05
C ILE A 41 7.62 12.27 -11.13
N ASN A 42 8.79 12.46 -11.76
CA ASN A 42 9.41 13.75 -11.94
C ASN A 42 9.36 14.12 -13.43
N GLU A 43 8.25 14.73 -13.86
CA GLU A 43 8.13 15.21 -15.24
C GLU A 43 8.80 16.58 -15.35
N GLY A 44 10.14 16.56 -15.46
CA GLY A 44 10.97 17.77 -15.56
C GLY A 44 10.64 18.71 -16.73
N VAL A 45 9.76 18.30 -17.66
CA VAL A 45 9.27 19.11 -18.78
C VAL A 45 8.02 19.93 -18.41
N PHE A 46 7.21 19.48 -17.45
CA PHE A 46 5.96 20.14 -17.04
C PHE A 46 6.01 20.71 -15.62
N GLY A 47 7.11 20.50 -14.88
CA GLY A 47 7.26 21.00 -13.51
C GLY A 47 6.30 20.33 -12.52
N LEU A 48 5.73 19.18 -12.89
CA LEU A 48 4.85 18.39 -12.04
C LEU A 48 5.70 17.33 -11.33
N GLU A 49 5.80 17.48 -10.01
CA GLU A 49 6.35 16.46 -9.11
C GLU A 49 5.15 15.80 -8.42
N GLU A 50 4.80 14.58 -8.84
CA GLU A 50 3.76 13.79 -8.19
C GLU A 50 4.42 12.62 -7.46
N THR A 51 4.19 12.54 -6.16
CA THR A 51 4.60 11.38 -5.35
C THR A 51 3.36 10.59 -4.97
N ASP A 52 3.32 9.32 -5.39
CA ASP A 52 2.28 8.36 -5.04
C ASP A 52 2.88 7.20 -4.23
N VAL A 53 2.04 6.49 -3.48
CA VAL A 53 2.44 5.33 -2.69
C VAL A 53 1.67 4.11 -3.17
N CYS A 54 2.43 3.08 -3.57
CA CYS A 54 1.92 1.81 -4.05
C CYS A 54 2.18 0.70 -3.02
N PHE A 55 1.21 -0.20 -2.88
CA PHE A 55 1.18 -1.29 -1.90
C PHE A 55 0.92 -2.59 -2.62
N THR A 56 1.76 -3.59 -2.37
CA THR A 56 1.44 -4.96 -2.76
C THR A 56 0.73 -5.62 -1.59
N VAL A 57 -0.51 -6.02 -1.79
CA VAL A 57 -1.28 -6.78 -0.79
C VAL A 57 -1.56 -8.20 -1.28
N ARG A 58 -1.56 -9.15 -0.34
CA ARG A 58 -1.98 -10.52 -0.57
C ARG A 58 -3.33 -10.77 0.06
N ASN A 59 -4.32 -11.16 -0.74
CA ASN A 59 -5.58 -11.67 -0.23
C ASN A 59 -5.32 -12.98 0.54
N LEU A 60 -5.68 -13.04 1.82
CA LEU A 60 -5.42 -14.23 2.64
C LEU A 60 -6.44 -15.35 2.40
N ALA A 61 -7.59 -15.06 1.79
CA ALA A 61 -8.58 -16.06 1.40
C ALA A 61 -8.22 -16.76 0.08
N THR A 62 -7.72 -16.00 -0.90
CA THR A 62 -7.44 -16.54 -2.26
C THR A 62 -5.95 -16.72 -2.54
N GLY A 63 -5.06 -16.16 -1.71
CA GLY A 63 -3.61 -16.12 -1.94
C GLY A 63 -3.18 -15.15 -3.05
N LYS A 64 -4.11 -14.53 -3.78
CA LYS A 64 -3.82 -13.64 -4.90
C LYS A 64 -3.16 -12.35 -4.42
N LYS A 65 -2.13 -11.92 -5.15
CA LYS A 65 -1.47 -10.62 -4.93
C LYS A 65 -2.12 -9.54 -5.81
N THR A 66 -2.21 -8.34 -5.29
CA THR A 66 -2.76 -7.18 -6.00
C THR A 66 -2.01 -5.94 -5.56
N GLU A 67 -1.65 -5.11 -6.53
CA GLU A 67 -1.07 -3.79 -6.29
C GLU A 67 -2.18 -2.76 -6.13
N LEU A 68 -2.03 -1.90 -5.13
CA LEU A 68 -2.99 -0.87 -4.74
C LEU A 68 -2.25 0.45 -4.58
N THR A 69 -2.92 1.55 -4.86
CA THR A 69 -2.41 2.91 -4.60
C THR A 69 -3.06 3.50 -3.36
N GLU A 70 -2.64 4.69 -2.95
CA GLU A 70 -3.26 5.43 -1.84
C GLU A 70 -4.78 5.58 -2.00
N TYR A 71 -5.25 5.78 -3.24
CA TYR A 71 -6.69 5.89 -3.53
C TYR A 71 -7.48 4.63 -3.12
N HIS A 72 -6.90 3.46 -3.33
CA HIS A 72 -7.55 2.18 -3.02
C HIS A 72 -7.55 1.89 -1.52
N MET A 73 -6.66 2.53 -0.74
CA MET A 73 -6.58 2.32 0.71
C MET A 73 -7.84 2.79 1.45
N ALA A 74 -8.59 3.73 0.87
CA ALA A 74 -9.89 4.15 1.39
C ALA A 74 -10.92 3.01 1.45
N LEU A 75 -10.72 1.92 0.68
CA LEU A 75 -11.57 0.74 0.66
C LEU A 75 -11.35 -0.19 1.87
N PHE A 76 -10.33 0.06 2.69
CA PHE A 76 -9.99 -0.78 3.85
C PHE A 76 -10.39 -0.11 5.17
N LYS A 77 -10.80 -0.90 6.17
CA LYS A 77 -11.23 -0.42 7.48
C LYS A 77 -10.05 -0.15 8.40
#